data_AF-A0A1H2DCG9-F1
#
_entry.id   AF-A0A1H2DCG9-F1
#
_cell.length_a   1.000
_cell.length_b   1.000
_cell.length_c   1.000
_cell.angle_alpha   90.00
_cell.angle_beta   90.00
_cell.angle_gamma   90.00
#
_symmetry.space_group_name_H-M   'P 1'
#
loop_
_entity.id
_entity.type
_entity.pdbx_description
1 polymer ?
#
loop_
_entity_poly.entity_id
_entity_poly.type
_entity_poly.pdbx_seq_one_letter_code
_entity_poly.pdbx_strand_id
1 'polypeptide(L)'
;MRSRYRRRRGSGRHITISRWETHLATARNRQRDPAWKTDYQATRPKVERKIAHLMRRRHGGRRARMRGLLRVAADFTLLAAATNLARLATLGLTHQPRGWALT
;
A
#
# COMPACT_ATOMS: atom_id res chain seq x y z
N MET A 1 -32.35 1.47 -29.67
CA MET A 1 -32.44 2.35 -30.85
C MET A 1 -31.04 2.90 -31.16
N ARG A 2 -30.38 2.42 -32.23
CA ARG A 2 -28.99 2.79 -32.58
C ARG A 2 -29.01 3.86 -33.67
N SER A 3 -28.64 5.10 -33.34
CA SER A 3 -28.42 6.14 -34.35
C SER A 3 -26.94 6.21 -34.71
N ARG A 4 -26.65 5.95 -35.99
CA ARG A 4 -25.35 6.07 -36.63
C ARG A 4 -25.30 7.42 -37.35
N TYR A 5 -24.36 8.29 -36.95
CA TYR A 5 -23.66 9.19 -37.87
C TYR A 5 -22.25 9.40 -37.32
N ARG A 6 -21.23 8.85 -37.98
CA ARG A 6 -19.82 9.13 -37.67
C ARG A 6 -19.05 9.36 -38.97
N ARG A 7 -18.97 10.61 -39.39
CA ARG A 7 -18.03 11.05 -40.43
C ARG A 7 -16.64 11.14 -39.78
N ARG A 8 -15.72 10.25 -40.14
CA ARG A 8 -14.38 10.16 -39.57
C ARG A 8 -13.43 11.04 -40.39
N ARG A 9 -12.99 12.17 -39.84
CA ARG A 9 -11.83 12.95 -40.32
C ARG A 9 -10.76 12.96 -39.21
N GLY A 10 -9.54 12.58 -39.57
CA GLY A 10 -8.34 12.63 -38.69
C GLY A 10 -8.17 11.41 -37.79
N SER A 11 -6.94 10.87 -37.73
CA SER A 11 -6.54 9.81 -36.80
C SER A 11 -6.49 10.36 -35.35
N GLY A 12 -7.66 10.58 -34.75
CA GLY A 12 -7.76 11.07 -33.37
C GLY A 12 -7.54 9.96 -32.35
N ARG A 13 -6.77 10.24 -31.28
CA ARG A 13 -6.58 9.33 -30.15
C ARG A 13 -7.87 9.23 -29.33
N HIS A 14 -8.40 8.02 -29.16
CA HIS A 14 -9.51 7.77 -28.24
C HIS A 14 -8.96 7.65 -26.81
N ILE A 15 -9.48 8.47 -25.89
CA ILE A 15 -9.10 8.44 -24.48
C ILE A 15 -10.34 8.08 -23.67
N THR A 16 -10.26 7.01 -22.89
CA THR A 16 -11.31 6.63 -21.94
C THR A 16 -11.04 7.31 -20.60
N ILE A 17 -11.93 8.20 -20.18
CA ILE A 17 -11.85 8.87 -18.88
C ILE A 17 -12.59 8.02 -17.83
N SER A 18 -11.90 7.62 -16.77
CA SER A 18 -12.48 6.85 -15.67
C SER A 18 -13.23 7.75 -14.69
N ARG A 19 -14.22 7.20 -13.98
CA ARG A 19 -14.95 7.91 -12.89
C ARG A 19 -14.05 8.46 -11.78
N TRP A 20 -12.81 7.95 -11.68
CA TRP A 20 -11.83 8.34 -10.67
C TRP A 20 -10.81 9.37 -11.16
N GLU A 21 -10.98 9.93 -12.37
CA GLU A 21 -9.96 10.80 -12.97
C GLU A 21 -9.64 12.00 -12.10
N THR A 22 -10.63 12.60 -11.43
CA THR A 22 -10.41 13.71 -10.50
C THR A 22 -9.44 13.33 -9.38
N HIS A 23 -9.59 12.15 -8.78
CA HIS A 23 -8.66 11.69 -7.74
C HIS A 23 -7.26 11.44 -8.29
N LEU A 24 -7.16 10.89 -9.49
CA LEU A 24 -5.87 10.65 -10.15
C LEU A 24 -5.18 11.98 -10.50
N ALA A 25 -5.92 12.98 -10.98
CA ALA A 25 -5.41 14.31 -11.26
C ALA A 25 -4.89 15.00 -9.99
N THR A 26 -5.66 14.97 -8.89
CA THR A 26 -5.24 15.51 -7.59
C THR A 26 -3.97 14.82 -7.08
N ALA A 27 -3.91 13.48 -7.17
CA ALA A 27 -2.72 12.72 -6.78
C ALA A 27 -1.50 13.11 -7.64
N ARG A 28 -1.66 13.18 -8.97
CA ARG A 28 -0.57 13.61 -9.87
C ARG A 28 -0.10 15.02 -9.57
N ASN A 29 -1.00 15.95 -9.29
CA ASN A 29 -0.64 17.32 -8.92
C ASN A 29 0.21 17.36 -7.64
N ARG A 30 -0.19 16.61 -6.61
CA ARG A 30 0.61 16.47 -5.37
C ARG A 30 1.99 15.88 -5.65
N GLN A 31 2.09 14.90 -6.54
CA GLN A 31 3.35 14.24 -6.90
C GLN A 31 4.33 15.15 -7.67
N ARG A 32 3.91 16.34 -8.11
CA ARG A 32 4.80 17.31 -8.77
C ARG A 32 5.75 17.99 -7.79
N ASP A 33 5.37 18.07 -6.52
CA ASP A 33 6.17 18.66 -5.46
C ASP A 33 7.55 17.97 -5.35
N PRO A 34 8.67 18.70 -5.48
CA PRO A 34 10.01 18.16 -5.30
C PRO A 34 10.25 17.50 -3.94
N ALA A 35 9.72 18.07 -2.85
CA ALA A 35 9.85 17.50 -1.52
C ALA A 35 9.14 16.14 -1.43
N TRP A 36 7.94 16.06 -2.00
CA TRP A 36 7.19 14.80 -2.12
C TRP A 36 8.00 13.72 -2.84
N LYS A 37 8.67 14.06 -3.95
CA LYS A 37 9.48 13.10 -4.72
C LYS A 37 10.68 12.59 -3.94
N THR A 38 11.41 13.49 -3.29
CA THR A 38 12.57 13.14 -2.46
C THR A 38 12.16 12.19 -1.34
N ASP A 39 11.12 12.54 -0.60
CA ASP A 39 10.59 11.71 0.49
C ASP A 39 10.13 10.34 -0.03
N TYR A 40 9.41 10.32 -1.15
CA TYR A 40 8.93 9.09 -1.76
C TYR A 40 10.08 8.17 -2.20
N GLN A 41 11.11 8.71 -2.87
CA GLN A 41 12.26 7.93 -3.31
C GLN A 41 13.08 7.38 -2.14
N ALA A 42 13.26 8.16 -1.08
CA ALA A 42 13.99 7.75 0.12
C ALA A 42 13.27 6.65 0.91
N THR A 43 11.94 6.70 0.99
CA THR A 43 11.15 5.82 1.86
C THR A 43 10.63 4.57 1.15
N ARG A 44 10.24 4.68 -0.13
CA ARG A 44 9.56 3.61 -0.88
C ARG A 44 10.30 2.27 -0.86
N PRO A 45 11.63 2.18 -1.09
CA PRO A 45 12.31 0.88 -1.10
C PRO A 45 12.18 0.11 0.24
N LYS A 46 12.23 0.84 1.36
CA LYS A 46 12.09 0.24 2.71
C LYS A 46 10.67 -0.27 2.93
N VAL A 47 9.68 0.53 2.56
CA VAL A 47 8.26 0.19 2.66
C VAL A 47 7.94 -1.05 1.82
N GLU A 48 8.31 -1.07 0.54
CA GLU A 48 8.04 -2.19 -0.36
C GLU A 48 8.72 -3.48 0.11
N ARG A 49 9.96 -3.40 0.64
CA ARG A 49 10.65 -4.55 1.22
C ARG A 49 9.90 -5.12 2.43
N LYS A 50 9.38 -4.27 3.31
CA LYS A 50 8.60 -4.71 4.47
C LYS A 50 7.24 -5.28 4.06
N ILE A 51 6.56 -4.66 3.10
CA ILE A 51 5.33 -5.21 2.52
C ILE A 51 5.63 -6.61 1.96
N ALA A 52 6.67 -6.78 1.14
CA ALA A 52 7.05 -8.08 0.59
C ALA A 52 7.34 -9.14 1.67
N HIS A 53 8.02 -8.76 2.76
CA HIS A 53 8.27 -9.65 3.89
C HIS A 53 6.96 -10.09 4.59
N LEU A 54 5.99 -9.18 4.71
CA LEU A 54 4.68 -9.43 5.33
C LEU A 54 3.71 -10.16 4.37
N MET A 55 3.96 -10.16 3.05
CA MET A 55 3.11 -10.78 2.02
C MET A 55 3.07 -12.31 2.04
N ARG A 56 3.80 -13.02 2.92
CA ARG A 56 3.74 -14.50 2.98
C ARG A 56 2.31 -15.01 3.17
N ARG A 57 1.42 -14.22 3.78
CA ARG A 57 -0.03 -14.48 3.84
C ARG A 57 -0.79 -13.52 2.92
N ARG A 58 -1.85 -14.03 2.27
CA ARG A 58 -2.71 -13.38 1.24
C ARG A 58 -3.20 -11.96 1.55
N HIS A 59 -3.08 -11.49 2.79
CA HIS A 59 -3.67 -10.25 3.30
C HIS A 59 -2.66 -9.35 4.04
N GLY A 60 -1.38 -9.33 3.65
CA GLY A 60 -0.32 -8.69 4.44
C GLY A 60 -0.15 -7.15 4.32
N GLY A 61 -1.18 -6.40 3.90
CA GLY A 61 -1.12 -4.93 3.81
C GLY A 61 -1.09 -4.30 2.40
N ARG A 62 -1.01 -5.09 1.32
CA ARG A 62 -1.11 -4.56 -0.05
C ARG A 62 -2.55 -4.36 -0.52
N ARG A 63 -3.50 -5.03 0.13
CA ARG A 63 -4.94 -4.85 -0.04
C ARG A 63 -5.56 -4.72 1.34
N ALA A 64 -6.29 -3.63 1.55
CA ALA A 64 -7.04 -3.42 2.79
C ALA A 64 -8.22 -4.41 2.85
N ARG A 65 -8.33 -5.15 3.95
CA ARG A 65 -9.47 -6.06 4.21
C ARG A 65 -10.70 -5.30 4.69
N MET A 66 -10.50 -4.18 5.38
CA MET A 66 -11.56 -3.40 6.01
C MET A 66 -11.68 -2.02 5.36
N ARG A 67 -12.82 -1.36 5.58
CA ARG A 67 -13.01 0.06 5.24
C ARG A 67 -12.70 0.93 6.45
N GLY A 68 -12.02 2.05 6.21
CA GLY A 68 -11.63 3.01 7.25
C GLY A 68 -10.20 2.82 7.74
N LEU A 69 -9.48 3.94 7.90
CA LEU A 69 -8.06 3.95 8.25
C LEU A 69 -7.78 3.27 9.58
N LEU A 70 -8.62 3.49 10.60
CA LEU A 70 -8.43 2.92 11.93
C LEU A 70 -8.44 1.39 11.92
N ARG A 71 -9.42 0.79 11.23
CA ARG A 71 -9.57 -0.67 11.13
C ARG A 71 -8.43 -1.30 10.33
N VAL A 72 -8.01 -0.64 9.26
CA VAL A 72 -6.87 -1.10 8.45
C VAL A 72 -5.56 -1.00 9.23
N ALA A 73 -5.38 0.09 9.99
CA ALA A 73 -4.22 0.25 10.86
C ALA A 73 -4.16 -0.84 11.93
N ALA A 74 -5.28 -1.14 12.60
CA ALA A 74 -5.35 -2.19 13.60
C ALA A 74 -5.03 -3.60 13.05
N ASP A 75 -5.53 -3.93 11.86
CA ASP A 75 -5.22 -5.20 11.18
C ASP A 75 -3.72 -5.30 10.86
N PHE A 76 -3.13 -4.21 10.35
CA PHE A 76 -1.72 -4.17 10.01
C PHE A 76 -0.80 -4.19 11.24
N THR A 77 -1.17 -3.50 12.33
CA THR A 77 -0.39 -3.52 13.58
C THR A 77 -0.40 -4.90 14.21
N LEU A 78 -1.54 -5.61 14.18
CA LEU A 78 -1.62 -6.99 14.66
C LEU A 78 -0.71 -7.93 13.84
N LEU A 79 -0.71 -7.81 12.52
CA LEU A 79 0.18 -8.59 11.64
C LEU A 79 1.66 -8.29 11.93
N ALA A 80 2.02 -7.02 12.12
CA ALA A 80 3.37 -6.61 12.45
C ALA A 80 3.81 -7.16 13.82
N ALA A 81 2.94 -7.08 14.83
CA ALA A 81 3.20 -7.63 16.16
C ALA A 81 3.44 -9.15 16.11
N ALA A 82 2.58 -9.90 15.41
CA ALA A 82 2.74 -11.35 15.24
C ALA A 82 4.06 -11.71 14.53
N THR A 83 4.43 -10.96 13.48
CA THR A 83 5.70 -11.18 12.76
C THR A 83 6.91 -10.89 13.64
N ASN A 84 6.86 -9.80 14.41
CA ASN A 84 7.93 -9.44 15.34
C ASN A 84 8.05 -10.47 16.47
N LEU A 85 6.94 -10.94 17.04
CA LEU A 85 6.94 -11.98 18.07
C LEU A 85 7.54 -13.29 17.55
N ALA A 86 7.15 -13.74 16.35
CA ALA A 86 7.74 -14.93 15.73
C ALA A 86 9.25 -14.77 15.49
N ARG A 87 9.70 -13.56 15.11
CA ARG A 87 11.13 -13.26 14.98
C ARG A 87 11.83 -13.29 16.33
N LEU A 88 11.27 -12.67 17.36
CA LEU A 88 11.83 -12.69 18.71
C LEU A 88 11.94 -14.14 19.23
N ALA A 89 10.92 -14.97 19.03
CA ALA A 89 10.97 -16.39 19.37
C ALA A 89 12.11 -17.12 18.64
N THR A 90 12.34 -16.80 17.35
CA THR A 90 13.48 -17.34 16.58
C THR A 90 14.83 -16.86 17.13
N LEU A 91 14.88 -15.65 17.69
CA LEU A 91 16.06 -15.05 18.33
C LEU A 91 16.23 -15.46 19.80
N GLY A 92 15.49 -16.46 20.30
CA GLY A 92 15.66 -16.95 21.67
C GLY A 92 14.89 -16.16 22.73
N LEU A 93 13.76 -15.54 22.37
CA LEU A 93 12.87 -14.93 23.36
C LEU A 93 12.42 -15.97 24.41
N THR A 94 12.73 -15.69 25.67
CA THR A 94 12.41 -16.53 26.82
C THR A 94 11.77 -15.72 27.95
N HIS A 95 10.95 -16.39 28.76
CA HIS A 95 10.33 -15.79 29.94
C HIS A 95 11.14 -16.10 31.19
N GLN A 96 11.51 -15.05 31.91
CA GLN A 96 12.25 -15.08 33.18
C GLN A 96 11.33 -14.54 34.30
N PRO A 97 11.66 -14.77 35.59
CA PRO A 97 10.85 -14.27 36.71
C PRO A 97 10.64 -12.75 36.72
N ARG A 98 11.53 -11.98 36.07
CA ARG A 98 11.45 -10.52 35.96
C ARG A 98 10.87 -10.02 34.63
N GLY A 99 10.45 -10.91 33.73
CA GLY A 99 9.87 -10.56 32.43
C GLY A 99 10.49 -11.31 31.25
N TRP A 100 10.43 -10.72 30.06
CA TRP A 100 10.91 -11.34 28.82
C TRP A 100 12.32 -10.87 28.46
N ALA A 101 13.16 -11.80 28.01
CA ALA A 101 14.53 -11.51 27.57
C ALA A 101 14.89 -12.29 26.30
N LEU A 102 15.84 -11.77 25.51
CA LEU A 102 16.50 -12.52 24.45
C LEU A 102 17.75 -13.19 25.04
N THR A 103 18.00 -14.44 24.68
CA THR A 103 19.21 -15.20 25.07
C THR A 103 20.41 -14.84 24.20
#